data_AF-A0A2N0V3Y3-F1
#
_entry.id   AF-A0A2N0V3Y3-F1
#
_cell.length_a   1.000
_cell.length_b   1.000
_cell.length_c   1.000
_cell.angle_alpha   90.00
_cell.angle_beta   90.00
_cell.angle_gamma   90.00
#
_symmetry.space_group_name_H-M   'P 1'
#
loop_
_entity.id
_entity.type
_entity.pdbx_description
1 polymer ?
#
loop_
_entity_poly.entity_id
_entity_poly.type
_entity_poly.pdbx_seq_one_letter_code
_entity_poly.pdbx_strand_id
1 'polypeptide(L)'
;MNRFIMLMLLTLCNTHVLADWDPELEAQEQAKREATQRAEQVKQREAQKMIDAANAKGNQEMMDSKRKNLGAAAKGKSDAEVNRLYDAKIKQTTDEANRLAQEARSALSQGQGAAAVKQVTGKSLQELENMSDEEADALSRELEKKYGQ
;
A
#
# COMPACT_ATOMS: atom_id res chain seq x y z
N MET A 1 -19.29 -62.74 30.57
CA MET A 1 -20.68 -62.27 30.50
C MET A 1 -20.84 -60.80 30.94
N ASN A 2 -19.90 -59.90 30.56
CA ASN A 2 -19.85 -58.50 31.07
C ASN A 2 -19.72 -57.42 29.98
N ARG A 3 -19.65 -57.78 28.69
CA ARG A 3 -19.51 -56.80 27.58
C ARG A 3 -20.84 -56.41 26.91
N PHE A 4 -21.83 -57.30 26.95
CA PHE A 4 -23.15 -57.03 26.37
C PHE A 4 -23.98 -56.03 27.18
N ILE A 5 -23.83 -56.01 28.51
CA ILE A 5 -24.56 -55.09 29.39
C ILE A 5 -24.06 -53.65 29.22
N MET A 6 -22.77 -53.46 28.93
CA MET A 6 -22.16 -52.13 28.78
C MET A 6 -22.51 -51.46 27.44
N LEU A 7 -22.71 -52.25 26.38
CA LEU A 7 -23.17 -51.77 25.07
C LEU A 7 -24.66 -51.44 25.07
N MET A 8 -25.47 -52.17 25.84
CA MET A 8 -26.91 -51.90 25.95
C MET A 8 -27.20 -50.62 26.77
N LEU A 9 -26.35 -50.29 27.74
CA LEU A 9 -26.48 -49.06 28.53
C LEU A 9 -26.16 -47.78 27.74
N LEU A 10 -25.29 -47.86 26.73
CA LEU A 10 -24.92 -46.71 25.88
C LEU A 10 -26.00 -46.35 24.84
N THR A 11 -26.86 -47.29 24.47
CA THR A 11 -28.02 -47.04 23.60
C THR A 11 -29.22 -46.45 24.33
N LEU A 12 -29.27 -46.53 25.67
CA LEU A 12 -30.39 -46.03 26.49
C LEU A 12 -30.24 -44.56 26.93
N CYS A 13 -29.09 -43.92 26.72
CA CYS A 13 -28.87 -42.52 27.11
C CYS A 13 -29.14 -41.50 25.99
N ASN A 14 -29.54 -41.92 24.78
CA ASN A 14 -29.83 -40.99 23.67
C ASN A 14 -31.31 -40.61 23.52
N THR A 15 -32.21 -41.05 24.40
CA THR A 15 -33.66 -40.88 24.20
C THR A 15 -34.33 -39.84 25.08
N HIS A 16 -33.59 -38.99 25.81
CA HIS A 16 -34.18 -37.98 26.70
C HIS A 16 -33.75 -36.53 26.41
N VAL A 17 -33.44 -36.22 25.15
CA VAL A 17 -33.43 -34.83 24.61
C VAL A 17 -34.18 -34.78 23.27
N LEU A 18 -35.32 -35.45 23.18
CA LEU A 18 -36.15 -35.54 21.96
C LEU A 18 -37.64 -35.24 22.24
N ALA A 19 -37.93 -34.44 23.26
CA ALA A 19 -39.32 -34.06 23.55
C ALA A 19 -39.78 -32.79 22.81
N ASP A 20 -38.83 -32.05 22.20
CA ASP A 20 -39.12 -30.77 21.55
C ASP A 20 -38.34 -30.59 20.22
N TRP A 21 -37.83 -31.70 19.67
CA TRP A 21 -37.10 -31.71 18.41
C TRP A 21 -38.12 -31.88 17.27
N ASP A 22 -38.43 -30.78 16.59
CA ASP A 22 -39.30 -30.78 15.42
C ASP A 22 -38.45 -30.77 14.12
N PRO A 23 -38.36 -31.89 13.40
CA PRO A 23 -37.59 -31.98 12.16
C PRO A 23 -38.08 -31.03 11.07
N GLU A 24 -39.37 -30.66 11.07
CA GLU A 24 -39.92 -29.74 10.08
C GLU A 24 -39.45 -28.31 10.36
N LEU A 25 -39.38 -27.92 11.63
CA LEU A 25 -38.84 -26.63 12.06
C LEU A 25 -37.34 -26.52 11.74
N GLU A 26 -36.55 -27.56 12.00
CA GLU A 26 -35.13 -27.56 11.64
C GLU A 26 -34.89 -27.50 10.13
N ALA A 27 -35.67 -28.23 9.33
CA ALA A 27 -35.58 -28.18 7.88
C ALA A 27 -35.91 -26.77 7.36
N GLN A 28 -36.91 -26.10 7.95
CA GLN A 28 -37.26 -24.73 7.61
C GLN A 28 -36.15 -23.73 8.00
N GLU A 29 -35.54 -23.89 9.18
CA GLU A 29 -34.42 -23.06 9.61
C GLU A 29 -33.15 -23.28 8.76
N GLN A 30 -32.87 -24.52 8.37
CA GLN A 30 -31.77 -24.84 7.46
C GLN A 30 -32.01 -24.22 6.08
N ALA A 31 -33.22 -24.35 5.52
CA ALA A 31 -33.58 -23.72 4.26
C ALA A 31 -33.43 -22.18 4.32
N LYS A 32 -33.80 -21.56 5.45
CA LYS A 32 -33.63 -20.12 5.67
C LYS A 32 -32.16 -19.70 5.79
N ARG A 33 -31.33 -20.51 6.47
CA ARG A 33 -29.88 -20.31 6.56
C ARG A 33 -29.22 -20.43 5.18
N GLU A 34 -29.55 -21.46 4.42
CA GLU A 34 -29.05 -21.63 3.05
C GLU A 34 -29.48 -20.48 2.14
N ALA A 35 -30.73 -20.04 2.22
CA ALA A 35 -31.22 -18.90 1.45
C ALA A 35 -30.45 -17.61 1.79
N THR A 36 -30.19 -17.37 3.08
CA THR A 36 -29.39 -16.23 3.55
C THR A 36 -27.95 -16.33 3.05
N GLN A 37 -27.30 -17.49 3.16
CA GLN A 37 -25.93 -17.70 2.68
C GLN A 37 -25.83 -17.51 1.16
N ARG A 38 -26.80 -18.01 0.38
CA ARG A 38 -26.83 -17.77 -1.07
C ARG A 38 -27.00 -16.29 -1.38
N ALA A 39 -27.88 -15.58 -0.67
CA ALA A 39 -28.05 -14.14 -0.84
C ALA A 39 -26.77 -13.35 -0.50
N GLU A 40 -26.06 -13.73 0.56
CA GLU A 40 -24.77 -13.16 0.92
C GLU A 40 -23.69 -13.44 -0.13
N GLN A 41 -23.60 -14.68 -0.64
CA GLN A 41 -22.66 -15.02 -1.71
C GLN A 41 -22.93 -14.23 -2.99
N VAL A 42 -24.20 -14.01 -3.34
CA VAL A 42 -24.56 -13.16 -4.50
C VAL A 42 -24.08 -11.73 -4.27
N LYS A 43 -24.38 -11.15 -3.10
CA LYS A 43 -23.89 -9.81 -2.73
C LYS A 43 -22.36 -9.70 -2.75
N GLN A 44 -21.65 -10.70 -2.23
CA GLN A 44 -20.19 -10.74 -2.26
C GLN A 44 -19.64 -10.80 -3.67
N ARG A 45 -20.24 -11.61 -4.56
CA ARG A 45 -19.83 -11.66 -5.97
C ARG A 45 -20.09 -10.35 -6.69
N GLU A 46 -21.20 -9.68 -6.41
CA GLU A 46 -21.50 -8.36 -6.96
C GLU A 46 -20.51 -7.31 -6.46
N ALA A 47 -20.20 -7.31 -5.16
CA ALA A 47 -19.17 -6.45 -4.58
C ALA A 47 -17.80 -6.69 -5.21
N GLN A 48 -17.40 -7.96 -5.38
CA GLN A 48 -16.14 -8.31 -6.02
C GLN A 48 -16.08 -7.85 -7.46
N LYS A 49 -17.16 -8.02 -8.24
CA LYS A 49 -17.24 -7.52 -9.62
C LYS A 49 -17.07 -6.00 -9.69
N MET A 50 -17.65 -5.26 -8.75
CA MET A 50 -17.47 -3.80 -8.69
C MET A 50 -16.02 -3.42 -8.38
N ILE A 51 -15.37 -4.13 -7.46
CA ILE A 51 -13.95 -3.93 -7.13
C ILE A 51 -13.08 -4.24 -8.35
N ASP A 52 -13.30 -5.37 -9.02
CA ASP A 52 -12.52 -5.78 -10.18
C ASP A 52 -12.68 -4.78 -11.34
N ALA A 53 -13.89 -4.28 -11.56
CA ALA A 53 -14.16 -3.24 -12.55
C ALA A 53 -13.46 -1.91 -12.22
N ALA A 54 -13.47 -1.49 -10.94
CA ALA A 54 -12.76 -0.31 -10.49
C ALA A 54 -11.25 -0.46 -10.64
N ASN A 55 -10.69 -1.62 -10.29
CA ASN A 55 -9.27 -1.92 -10.45
C ASN A 55 -8.86 -1.93 -11.92
N ALA A 56 -9.68 -2.53 -12.80
CA ALA A 56 -9.42 -2.53 -14.24
C ALA A 56 -9.39 -1.10 -14.80
N LYS A 57 -10.36 -0.27 -14.41
CA LYS A 57 -10.40 1.14 -14.80
C LYS A 57 -9.18 1.92 -14.30
N GLY A 58 -8.83 1.76 -13.03
CA GLY A 58 -7.65 2.42 -12.45
C GLY A 58 -6.35 1.97 -13.13
N ASN A 59 -6.22 0.69 -13.45
CA ASN A 59 -5.06 0.18 -14.19
C ASN A 59 -4.98 0.77 -15.60
N GLN A 60 -6.12 0.89 -16.30
CA GLN A 60 -6.16 1.52 -17.62
C GLN A 60 -5.75 3.00 -17.56
N GLU A 61 -6.31 3.77 -16.63
CA GLU A 61 -5.95 5.19 -16.44
C GLU A 61 -4.46 5.36 -16.11
N MET A 62 -3.90 4.46 -15.30
CA MET A 62 -2.47 4.43 -15.00
C MET A 62 -1.63 4.19 -16.26
N MET A 63 -1.99 3.18 -17.06
CA MET A 63 -1.26 2.88 -18.30
C MET A 63 -1.38 4.03 -19.30
N ASP A 64 -2.56 4.65 -19.44
CA ASP A 64 -2.77 5.81 -20.31
C ASP A 64 -1.90 7.00 -19.87
N SER A 65 -1.78 7.24 -18.56
CA SER A 65 -0.88 8.25 -18.01
C SER A 65 0.58 7.95 -18.33
N LYS A 66 1.03 6.70 -18.18
CA LYS A 66 2.40 6.29 -18.55
C LYS A 66 2.64 6.48 -20.05
N ARG A 67 1.70 6.07 -20.90
CA ARG A 67 1.75 6.25 -22.36
C ARG A 67 1.83 7.73 -22.73
N LYS A 68 1.05 8.60 -22.08
CA LYS A 68 1.09 10.05 -22.28
C LYS A 68 2.45 10.63 -21.89
N ASN A 69 3.02 10.20 -20.77
CA ASN A 69 4.36 10.64 -20.31
C ASN A 69 5.50 10.18 -21.22
N LEU A 70 5.34 9.05 -21.89
CA LEU A 70 6.31 8.50 -22.85
C LEU A 70 6.09 9.04 -24.28
N GLY A 71 4.89 9.52 -24.60
CA GLY A 71 4.56 10.09 -25.91
C GLY A 71 4.81 9.11 -27.05
N ALA A 72 5.62 9.52 -28.03
CA ALA A 72 5.94 8.71 -29.20
C ALA A 72 6.62 7.37 -28.86
N ALA A 73 7.36 7.30 -27.76
CA ALA A 73 8.07 6.08 -27.34
C ALA A 73 7.11 4.93 -26.94
N ALA A 74 5.88 5.25 -26.56
CA ALA A 74 4.86 4.27 -26.18
C ALA A 74 3.97 3.81 -27.35
N LYS A 75 4.10 4.41 -28.55
CA LYS A 75 3.23 4.10 -29.69
C LYS A 75 3.49 2.69 -30.21
N GLY A 76 2.42 1.88 -30.31
CA GLY A 76 2.50 0.49 -30.77
C GLY A 76 3.15 -0.47 -29.78
N LYS A 77 3.42 -0.02 -28.54
CA LYS A 77 4.03 -0.82 -27.48
C LYS A 77 2.99 -1.51 -26.60
N SER A 78 3.30 -2.72 -26.16
CA SER A 78 2.50 -3.44 -25.16
C SER A 78 2.58 -2.74 -23.79
N ASP A 79 1.62 -3.00 -22.90
CA ASP A 79 1.63 -2.42 -21.54
C ASP A 79 2.90 -2.80 -20.76
N ALA A 80 3.40 -4.02 -20.93
CA ALA A 80 4.65 -4.46 -20.32
C ALA A 80 5.86 -3.64 -20.79
N GLU A 81 5.94 -3.35 -22.10
CA GLU A 81 6.99 -2.50 -22.65
C GLU A 81 6.85 -1.04 -22.20
N VAL A 82 5.63 -0.51 -22.17
CA VAL A 82 5.35 0.84 -21.65
C VAL A 82 5.80 0.97 -20.20
N ASN A 83 5.50 -0.01 -19.36
CA ASN A 83 5.95 -0.02 -17.97
C ASN A 83 7.47 0.01 -17.87
N ARG A 84 8.16 -0.88 -18.60
CA ARG A 84 9.63 -0.91 -18.61
C ARG A 84 10.25 0.40 -19.08
N LEU A 85 9.69 1.01 -20.12
CA LEU A 85 10.17 2.30 -20.65
C LEU A 85 9.93 3.43 -19.65
N TYR A 86 8.78 3.43 -18.98
CA TYR A 86 8.48 4.41 -17.95
C TYR A 86 9.42 4.28 -16.75
N ASP A 87 9.61 3.06 -16.25
CA ASP A 87 10.51 2.79 -15.11
C ASP A 87 11.97 3.16 -15.45
N ALA A 88 12.42 2.85 -16.68
CA ALA A 88 13.73 3.25 -17.16
C ALA A 88 13.88 4.78 -17.22
N LYS A 89 12.85 5.50 -17.69
CA LYS A 89 12.85 6.97 -17.72
C LYS A 89 12.93 7.56 -16.32
N ILE A 90 12.13 7.04 -15.38
CA ILE A 90 12.17 7.49 -13.98
C ILE A 90 13.56 7.27 -13.40
N LYS A 91 14.12 6.07 -13.56
CA LYS A 91 15.48 5.77 -13.10
C LYS A 91 16.51 6.72 -13.68
N GLN A 92 16.47 6.96 -14.99
CA GLN A 92 17.38 7.90 -15.65
C GLN A 92 17.24 9.32 -15.09
N THR A 93 16.01 9.81 -14.92
CA THR A 93 15.76 11.14 -14.34
C THR A 93 16.25 11.22 -12.90
N THR A 94 16.06 10.18 -12.09
CA THR A 94 16.57 10.13 -10.72
C THR A 94 18.10 10.11 -10.69
N ASP A 95 18.74 9.29 -11.53
CA ASP A 95 20.20 9.20 -11.61
C ASP A 95 20.80 10.55 -12.08
N GLU A 96 20.17 11.20 -13.05
CA GLU A 96 20.58 12.53 -13.52
C GLU A 96 20.38 13.61 -12.46
N ALA A 97 19.25 13.60 -11.75
CA ALA A 97 19.02 14.52 -10.63
C ALA A 97 20.05 14.33 -9.51
N ASN A 98 20.38 13.09 -9.17
CA ASN A 98 21.40 12.77 -8.17
C ASN A 98 22.79 13.25 -8.61
N ARG A 99 23.15 13.03 -9.89
CA ARG A 99 24.40 13.54 -10.46
C ARG A 99 24.46 15.06 -10.40
N LEU A 100 23.41 15.74 -10.84
CA LEU A 100 23.34 17.20 -10.81
C LEU A 100 23.38 17.75 -9.38
N ALA A 101 22.71 17.09 -8.43
CA ALA A 101 22.79 17.45 -7.02
C ALA A 101 24.21 17.29 -6.47
N GLN A 102 24.91 16.21 -6.82
CA GLN A 102 26.30 16.00 -6.41
C GLN A 102 27.26 17.01 -7.06
N GLU A 103 27.05 17.35 -8.33
CA GLU A 103 27.82 18.39 -9.02
C GLU A 103 27.59 19.76 -8.38
N ALA A 104 26.35 20.12 -8.06
CA ALA A 104 26.02 21.35 -7.36
C ALA A 104 26.67 21.40 -5.97
N ARG A 105 26.62 20.30 -5.21
CA ARG A 105 27.31 20.18 -3.91
C ARG A 105 28.81 20.35 -4.05
N SER A 106 29.42 19.70 -5.04
CA SER A 106 30.86 19.79 -5.28
C SER A 106 31.28 21.21 -5.66
N ALA A 107 30.51 21.87 -6.53
CA ALA A 107 30.74 23.26 -6.92
C ALA A 107 30.59 24.22 -5.73
N LEU A 108 29.57 24.03 -4.89
CA LEU A 108 29.39 24.77 -3.64
C LEU A 108 30.56 24.57 -2.68
N SER A 109 31.03 23.32 -2.51
CA SER A 109 32.12 22.96 -1.62
C SER A 109 33.49 23.48 -2.07
N GLN A 110 33.72 23.60 -3.38
CA GLN A 110 35.02 24.01 -3.94
C GLN A 110 35.14 25.52 -4.21
N GLY A 111 34.00 26.23 -4.28
CA GLY A 111 33.95 27.65 -4.54
C GLY A 111 33.88 28.52 -3.28
N GLN A 112 33.69 29.83 -3.49
CA GLN A 112 33.41 30.81 -2.41
C GLN A 112 32.10 30.50 -1.66
N GLY A 113 31.23 29.65 -2.22
CA GLY A 113 29.98 29.22 -1.63
C GLY A 113 30.15 28.52 -0.27
N ALA A 114 31.14 27.64 -0.12
CA ALA A 114 31.39 26.97 1.16
C ALA A 114 31.80 27.95 2.27
N ALA A 115 32.63 28.93 1.92
CA ALA A 115 33.02 29.98 2.85
C ALA A 115 31.84 30.87 3.22
N ALA A 116 31.00 31.25 2.25
CA ALA A 116 29.78 32.02 2.48
C ALA A 116 28.76 31.26 3.36
N VAL A 117 28.55 29.97 3.11
CA VAL A 117 27.68 29.11 3.93
C VAL A 117 28.19 29.05 5.36
N LYS A 118 29.50 28.83 5.57
CA LYS A 118 30.09 28.85 6.91
C LYS A 118 30.04 30.22 7.57
N GLN A 119 30.17 31.30 6.81
CA GLN A 119 30.07 32.66 7.34
C GLN A 119 28.66 33.00 7.82
N VAL A 120 27.63 32.59 7.08
CA VAL A 120 26.22 32.88 7.40
C VAL A 120 25.70 31.94 8.49
N THR A 121 25.97 30.63 8.37
CA THR A 121 25.40 29.61 9.24
C THR A 121 26.31 29.21 10.40
N GLY A 122 27.58 29.63 10.39
CA GLY A 122 28.59 29.18 11.35
C GLY A 122 29.06 27.74 11.15
N LYS A 123 28.39 26.96 10.27
CA LYS A 123 28.62 25.53 10.04
C LYS A 123 29.09 25.28 8.61
N SER A 124 29.93 24.27 8.43
CA SER A 124 30.33 23.79 7.11
C SER A 124 29.16 23.09 6.41
N LEU A 125 29.23 23.01 5.08
CA LEU A 125 28.26 22.26 4.27
C LEU A 125 28.08 20.82 4.74
N GLN A 126 29.16 20.16 5.15
CA GLN A 126 29.11 18.78 5.63
C GLN A 126 28.48 18.65 7.02
N GLU A 127 28.61 19.65 7.88
CA GLU A 127 27.90 19.69 9.16
C GLU A 127 26.40 19.93 8.94
N LEU A 128 26.02 20.80 8.00
CA LEU A 128 24.62 21.03 7.65
C LEU A 128 23.95 19.79 7.06
N GLU A 129 24.67 19.00 6.24
CA GLU A 129 24.13 17.77 5.64
C GLU A 129 23.92 16.65 6.64
N ASN A 130 24.64 16.64 7.76
CA ASN A 130 24.54 15.62 8.81
C ASN A 130 23.74 16.09 10.03
N MET A 131 23.16 17.28 9.99
CA MET A 131 22.32 17.80 11.06
C MET A 131 21.00 17.03 11.13
N SER A 132 20.47 16.89 12.35
CA SER A 132 19.10 16.40 12.51
C SER A 132 18.08 17.47 12.10
N ASP A 133 16.84 17.05 11.84
CA ASP A 133 15.75 17.98 11.49
C ASP A 133 15.52 19.02 12.60
N GLU A 134 15.65 18.63 13.88
CA GLU A 134 15.52 19.55 15.02
C GLU A 134 16.63 20.60 15.06
N GLU A 135 17.87 20.20 14.74
CA GLU A 135 19.01 21.12 14.66
C GLU A 135 18.85 22.08 13.47
N ALA A 136 18.32 21.59 12.34
CA ALA A 136 18.03 22.39 11.16
C ALA A 136 16.97 23.46 11.45
N ASP A 137 15.90 23.10 12.16
CA ASP A 137 14.85 24.02 12.58
C ASP A 137 15.34 25.06 13.60
N ALA A 138 16.23 24.66 14.52
CA ALA A 138 16.85 25.59 15.46
C ALA A 138 17.75 26.61 14.75
N LEU A 139 18.57 26.13 13.80
CA LEU A 139 19.42 26.98 12.97
C LEU A 139 18.59 27.94 12.09
N SER A 140 17.51 27.44 11.49
CA SER A 140 16.59 28.24 10.67
C SER A 140 15.99 29.39 11.47
N ARG A 141 15.51 29.12 12.69
CA ARG A 141 14.98 30.15 13.61
C ARG A 141 16.04 31.17 14.03
N GLU A 142 17.29 30.75 14.24
CA GLU A 142 18.38 31.68 14.55
C GLU A 142 18.71 32.59 13.36
N LEU A 143 18.74 32.04 12.14
CA LEU A 143 18.99 32.80 10.91
C LEU A 143 17.84 33.77 10.61
N GLU A 144 16.59 33.35 10.77
CA GLU A 144 15.42 34.21 10.63
C GLU A 144 15.48 35.38 11.63
N LYS A 145 15.88 35.13 12.88
CA LYS A 145 16.07 36.20 13.87
C LYS A 145 17.23 37.16 13.54
N LYS A 146 18.29 36.68 12.87
CA LYS A 146 19.48 37.48 12.52
C LYS A 146 19.35 38.24 11.20
N TYR A 147 18.65 37.66 10.22
CA TYR A 147 18.64 38.13 8.83
C TYR A 147 17.23 38.29 8.24
N GLY A 148 16.19 37.80 8.91
CA GLY A 148 14.79 38.01 8.54
C GLY A 148 14.32 39.38 9.01
N GLN A 149 14.37 40.37 8.12
CA GLN A 149 13.49 41.54 8.20
C GLN A 149 12.13 41.20 7.61
#